data_AF-A0A961MTJ1-F1
#
_entry.id   AF-A0A961MTJ1-F1
#
_cell.length_a   1.000
_cell.length_b   1.000
_cell.length_c   1.000
_cell.angle_alpha   90.00
_cell.angle_beta   90.00
_cell.angle_gamma   90.00
#
_symmetry.space_group_name_H-M   'P 1'
#
loop_
_entity.id
_entity.type
_entity.pdbx_description
1 polymer ?
#
loop_
_entity_poly.entity_id
_entity_poly.type
_entity_poly.pdbx_seq_one_letter_code
_entity_poly.pdbx_strand_id
1 'polypeptide(L)' 'MAGYLTTHVLDTARGCPAAGMTIVLYAVDGPARRKLAEMVTNDDGRTDAPIL' A
#
# COMPACT_ATOMS: atom_id res chain seq x y z
N MET A 1 21.38 -4.58 -7.24
CA MET A 1 20.56 -4.65 -6.02
C MET A 1 19.11 -4.46 -6.44
N ALA A 2 18.17 -5.29 -5.98
CA ALA A 2 16.75 -5.11 -6.29
C ALA A 2 16.20 -3.89 -5.53
N GLY A 3 15.29 -3.13 -6.15
CA GLY A 3 14.56 -2.04 -5.50
C GLY A 3 13.33 -2.54 -4.76
N TYR A 4 12.73 -1.67 -3.94
CA TYR A 4 11.52 -1.96 -3.17
C TYR A 4 10.47 -0.87 -3.38
N LEU A 5 9.19 -1.22 -3.22
CA LEU A 5 8.07 -0.31 -3.19
C LEU A 5 7.42 -0.33 -1.80
N THR A 6 7.22 0.85 -1.22
CA THR A 6 6.56 1.03 0.08
C THR A 6 5.44 2.07 -0.05
N THR A 7 4.50 2.08 0.88
CA THR A 7 3.43 3.09 0.94
C THR A 7 3.20 3.55 2.38
N HIS A 8 2.68 4.77 2.54
CA HIS A 8 2.30 5.35 3.82
C HIS A 8 1.04 6.20 3.59
N VAL A 9 0.03 6.00 4.43
CA VAL A 9 -1.30 6.58 4.26
C VAL A 9 -1.66 7.37 5.51
N LEU A 10 -2.10 8.61 5.29
CA LEU A 10 -2.53 9.53 6.34
C LEU A 10 -4.04 9.81 6.20
N ASP A 11 -4.77 9.76 7.32
CA ASP A 11 -6.12 10.31 7.44
C ASP A 11 -5.99 11.81 7.75
N THR A 12 -6.21 12.64 6.73
CA THR A 12 -6.11 14.10 6.85
C THR A 12 -7.29 14.75 7.55
N ALA A 13 -8.43 14.06 7.69
CA ALA A 13 -9.57 14.57 8.45
C ALA A 13 -9.32 14.48 9.96
N ARG A 14 -8.54 13.48 10.40
CA ARG A 14 -8.17 13.27 11.81
C ARG A 14 -6.74 13.68 12.15
N GLY A 15 -5.89 13.90 11.14
CA GLY A 15 -4.49 14.27 11.33
C GLY A 15 -3.64 13.12 11.90
N CYS A 16 -3.97 11.87 11.59
CA CYS A 16 -3.29 10.68 12.10
C CYS A 16 -3.07 9.63 11.00
N PRO A 17 -2.18 8.64 11.19
CA PRO A 17 -2.02 7.55 10.23
C PRO A 17 -3.33 6.79 10.00
N ALA A 18 -3.54 6.33 8.76
CA ALA A 18 -4.72 5.56 8.39
C ALA A 18 -4.46 4.07 8.62
N ALA A 19 -4.66 3.60 9.86
CA ALA A 19 -4.52 2.20 10.24
C ALA A 19 -5.70 1.33 9.75
N GLY A 20 -5.45 0.05 9.47
CA GLY A 20 -6.48 -0.92 9.09
C GLY A 20 -7.03 -0.78 7.67
N MET A 21 -6.37 -0.03 6.80
CA MET A 21 -6.81 0.19 5.41
C MET A 21 -6.27 -0.90 4.48
N THR A 22 -7.15 -1.55 3.73
CA THR A 22 -6.75 -2.49 2.67
C THR A 22 -6.17 -1.75 1.46
N ILE A 23 -4.98 -2.17 1.02
CA ILE A 23 -4.28 -1.67 -0.16
C ILE A 23 -4.07 -2.83 -1.12
N VAL A 24 -4.37 -2.62 -2.40
CA VAL A 24 -4.12 -3.62 -3.46
C VAL A 24 -3.20 -3.04 -4.52
N LEU A 25 -2.08 -3.70 -4.77
CA LEU A 25 -1.13 -3.36 -5.83
C LEU A 25 -1.49 -4.12 -7.12
N TYR A 26 -1.59 -3.39 -8.23
CA TYR A 26 -1.78 -3.97 -9.57
C TYR A 26 -0.64 -3.55 -10.50
N ALA A 27 -0.14 -4.50 -11.29
CA ALA A 27 0.60 -4.18 -12.51
C ALA A 27 -0.40 -3.79 -13.60
N VAL A 28 -0.12 -2.69 -14.30
CA VAL A 28 -0.90 -2.22 -15.45
C VAL A 28 -0.20 -2.66 -16.73
N ASP A 29 -0.92 -3.38 -17.59
CA ASP A 29 -0.44 -3.81 -18.90
C ASP A 29 -1.52 -3.52 -19.95
N GLY A 30 -1.40 -2.35 -20.61
CA GLY A 30 -2.44 -1.82 -21.49
C GLY A 30 -3.80 -1.70 -20.77
N PRO A 31 -4.88 -2.32 -21.29
CA PRO A 31 -6.19 -2.32 -20.64
C PRO A 31 -6.30 -3.32 -19.48
N ALA A 32 -5.35 -4.23 -19.32
CA ALA A 32 -5.39 -5.27 -18.29
C ALA A 32 -4.74 -4.80 -16.98
N ARG A 33 -5.29 -5.30 -15.86
CA ARG A 33 -4.71 -5.13 -14.53
C ARG A 33 -4.46 -6.50 -13.91
N ARG A 34 -3.22 -6.76 -13.50
CA ARG A 34 -2.84 -7.99 -12.80
C ARG A 34 -2.53 -7.67 -11.35
N LYS A 35 -3.27 -8.25 -10.42
CA LYS A 35 -3.03 -8.11 -8.98
C LYS A 35 -1.65 -8.68 -8.64
N LEU A 36 -0.84 -7.90 -7.92
CA LEU A 36 0.48 -8.29 -7.45
C LEU A 36 0.48 -8.61 -5.95
N ALA A 37 -0.14 -7.75 -5.15
CA ALA A 37 -0.16 -7.87 -3.69
C ALA A 37 -1.42 -7.24 -3.09
N GLU A 38 -1.80 -7.69 -1.90
CA GLU A 38 -2.80 -7.05 -1.04
C GLU A 38 -2.25 -7.03 0.39
N MET A 39 -2.34 -5.88 1.04
CA MET A 39 -1.86 -5.66 2.40
C MET A 39 -2.82 -4.76 3.18
N VAL A 40 -2.70 -4.78 4.50
CA VAL A 40 -3.43 -3.88 5.40
C VAL A 40 -2.43 -2.96 6.08
N THR A 41 -2.77 -1.68 6.24
CA THR A 41 -1.90 -0.75 6.97
C THR A 41 -1.88 -1.03 8.47
N ASN A 42 -0.71 -0.94 9.08
CA ASN A 42 -0.47 -1.01 10.51
C ASN A 42 -0.81 0.32 11.20
N ASP A 43 -0.54 0.41 12.50
CA ASP A 43 -0.86 1.57 13.34
C ASP A 43 -0.11 2.87 12.93
N ASP A 44 0.99 2.75 12.16
CA ASP A 44 1.71 3.87 11.55
C ASP A 44 1.21 4.16 10.12
N GLY A 45 0.09 3.59 9.68
CA GLY A 45 -0.47 3.83 8.34
C GLY A 45 0.39 3.27 7.20
N ARG A 46 1.35 2.39 7.51
CA ARG A 46 2.27 1.74 6.55
C ARG A 46 1.96 0.26 6.45
N THR A 47 2.58 -0.45 5.51
CA THR A 47 2.61 -1.92 5.52
C THR A 47 3.79 -2.44 6.34
N ASP A 48 3.66 -3.60 6.99
CA ASP A 48 4.73 -4.19 7.83
C ASP A 48 5.96 -4.64 7.03
N ALA A 49 5.83 -4.76 5.71
CA ALA A 49 6.91 -5.04 4.77
C ALA A 49 6.70 -4.23 3.48
N PRO A 50 7.73 -4.07 2.62
CA PRO A 50 7.55 -3.53 1.28
C PRO A 50 6.46 -4.29 0.51
N ILE A 51 5.62 -3.56 -0.24
CA ILE A 51 4.53 -4.14 -1.03
C ILE A 51 5.02 -4.74 -2.36
N LEU A 52 6.24 -4.40 -2.80
CA LEU A 52 6.96 -5.02 -3.91
C LEU A 52 8.47 -4.97 -3.68
#